data_AF-A0A1F1UT41-F1
#
_entry.id   AF-A0A1F1UT41-F1
#
_cell.length_a   1.000
_cell.length_b   1.000
_cell.length_c   1.000
_cell.angle_alpha   90.00
_cell.angle_beta   90.00
_cell.angle_gamma   90.00
#
_symmetry.space_group_name_H-M   'P 1'
#
loop_
_entity.id
_entity.type
_entity.pdbx_description
1 polymer ?
#
loop_
_entity_poly.entity_id
_entity_poly.type
_entity_poly.pdbx_seq_one_letter_code
_entity_poly.pdbx_strand_id
1 'polypeptide(L)'
;MRFGVDVSEYQRGFDFTGFDFAIIRTTDGTYRDPCFEQLLLDATTAGCVTSTYHFLRAPSEGTTVQRQVEVACEVLVDTQLPMWLDVESPVGLTLDDVHTAVECFTQAGVEVAGVYTNAWYWRRHMGLASPAQFGELWLAHWGDNTVTDPAQLGKWPRPLGFPEPAVWQFTSRGRVGGIEVDLNVAR
;
A
#
# COMPACT_ATOMS: atom_id res chain seq x y z
N MET A 1 -17.86 -6.80 -2.85
CA MET A 1 -16.48 -6.94 -2.37
C MET A 1 -15.64 -7.06 -3.61
N ARG A 2 -14.69 -6.15 -3.78
CA ARG A 2 -13.77 -6.13 -4.90
C ARG A 2 -12.54 -6.95 -4.52
N PHE A 3 -11.99 -7.72 -5.45
CA PHE A 3 -10.78 -8.51 -5.27
C PHE A 3 -9.61 -7.85 -5.99
N GLY A 4 -8.46 -7.73 -5.35
CA GLY A 4 -7.34 -7.01 -5.92
C GLY A 4 -5.99 -7.50 -5.42
N VAL A 5 -4.96 -6.86 -5.94
CA VAL A 5 -3.56 -7.15 -5.63
C VAL A 5 -2.82 -5.87 -5.29
N ASP A 6 -1.72 -6.03 -4.57
CA ASP A 6 -0.67 -5.04 -4.53
C ASP A 6 0.62 -5.63 -5.09
N VAL A 7 1.33 -4.83 -5.90
CA VAL A 7 2.44 -5.30 -6.74
C VAL A 7 3.59 -4.30 -6.75
N SER A 8 4.77 -4.83 -7.00
CA SER A 8 6.03 -4.09 -7.14
C SER A 8 6.90 -4.75 -8.20
N GLU A 9 8.16 -4.33 -8.31
CA GLU A 9 9.17 -4.98 -9.16
C GLU A 9 9.29 -6.50 -8.96
N TYR A 10 8.94 -7.00 -7.77
CA TYR A 10 8.94 -8.44 -7.46
C TYR A 10 7.88 -9.23 -8.25
N GLN A 11 6.87 -8.56 -8.78
CA GLN A 11 5.80 -9.12 -9.60
C GLN A 11 5.93 -8.68 -11.07
N ARG A 12 7.15 -8.45 -11.57
CA ARG A 12 7.37 -8.13 -13.00
C ARG A 12 6.70 -9.16 -13.91
N GLY A 13 5.88 -8.69 -14.85
CA GLY A 13 5.15 -9.54 -15.81
C GLY A 13 3.92 -10.23 -15.23
N PHE A 14 3.33 -9.67 -14.17
CA PHE A 14 2.11 -10.17 -13.56
C PHE A 14 0.90 -10.09 -14.49
N ASP A 15 0.07 -11.13 -14.49
CA ASP A 15 -1.20 -11.15 -15.21
C ASP A 15 -2.33 -10.67 -14.28
N PHE A 16 -2.89 -9.50 -14.61
CA PHE A 16 -3.96 -8.86 -13.84
C PHE A 16 -5.37 -9.36 -14.20
N THR A 17 -5.50 -10.34 -15.10
CA THR A 17 -6.80 -10.87 -15.53
C THR A 17 -7.59 -11.41 -14.34
N GLY A 18 -8.81 -10.87 -14.14
CA GLY A 18 -9.73 -11.32 -13.09
C GLY A 18 -9.63 -10.55 -11.76
N PHE A 19 -8.78 -9.54 -11.67
CA PHE A 19 -8.74 -8.61 -10.54
C PHE A 19 -9.57 -7.35 -10.82
N ASP A 20 -10.24 -6.84 -9.78
CA ASP A 20 -11.04 -5.61 -9.83
C ASP A 20 -10.17 -4.36 -9.62
N PHE A 21 -9.08 -4.47 -8.85
CA PHE A 21 -8.17 -3.35 -8.57
C PHE A 21 -6.72 -3.79 -8.35
N ALA A 22 -5.80 -2.84 -8.54
CA ALA A 22 -4.37 -3.02 -8.29
C ALA A 22 -3.77 -1.80 -7.57
N ILE A 23 -2.94 -2.04 -6.55
CA ILE A 23 -2.17 -1.01 -5.84
C ILE A 23 -0.68 -1.20 -6.17
N ILE A 24 -0.08 -0.22 -6.85
CA ILE A 24 1.23 -0.43 -7.51
C ILE A 24 2.31 0.42 -6.83
N ARG A 25 3.46 -0.18 -6.50
CA ARG A 25 4.57 0.54 -5.86
C ARG A 25 5.16 1.58 -6.80
N THR A 26 5.28 2.80 -6.31
CA THR A 26 6.03 3.86 -6.99
C THR A 26 7.48 3.85 -6.55
N THR A 27 7.71 3.88 -5.24
CA THR A 27 9.03 3.98 -4.63
C THR A 27 9.13 3.25 -3.30
N ASP A 28 10.35 2.88 -2.96
CA ASP A 28 10.78 2.45 -1.63
C ASP A 28 11.80 3.45 -1.08
N GLY A 29 11.33 4.36 -0.22
CA GLY A 29 12.05 5.57 0.10
C GLY A 29 12.41 6.38 -1.15
N THR A 30 13.69 6.38 -1.51
CA THR A 30 14.18 7.03 -2.75
C THR A 30 14.52 6.06 -3.87
N TYR A 31 14.37 4.75 -3.65
CA TYR A 31 14.49 3.76 -4.70
C TYR A 31 13.22 3.80 -5.57
N ARG A 32 13.38 4.01 -6.87
CA ARG A 32 12.28 4.00 -7.84
C ARG A 32 11.99 2.58 -8.26
N ASP A 33 10.73 2.17 -8.22
CA ASP A 33 10.34 0.86 -8.72
C ASP A 33 10.50 0.81 -10.24
N PRO A 34 11.44 0.03 -10.79
CA PRO A 34 11.71 0.03 -12.23
C PRO A 34 10.60 -0.62 -13.06
N CYS A 35 9.61 -1.25 -12.42
CA CYS A 35 8.49 -1.91 -13.09
C CYS A 35 7.20 -1.10 -13.02
N PHE A 36 7.17 0.04 -12.30
CA PHE A 36 5.96 0.84 -12.07
C PHE A 36 5.17 1.12 -13.36
N GLU A 37 5.82 1.70 -14.37
CA GLU A 37 5.15 2.10 -15.62
C GLU A 37 4.51 0.90 -16.33
N GLN A 38 5.23 -0.21 -16.43
CA GLN A 38 4.74 -1.41 -17.12
C GLN A 38 3.61 -2.08 -16.32
N LEU A 39 3.75 -2.21 -15.00
CA LEU A 39 2.71 -2.78 -14.13
C LEU A 39 1.44 -1.94 -14.17
N LEU A 40 1.57 -0.61 -14.21
CA LEU A 40 0.44 0.30 -14.35
C LEU A 40 -0.26 0.13 -15.70
N LEU A 41 0.51 0.06 -16.79
CA LEU A 41 -0.03 -0.20 -18.12
C LEU A 41 -0.78 -1.54 -18.18
N ASP A 42 -0.18 -2.59 -17.65
CA ASP A 42 -0.74 -3.94 -17.66
C ASP A 42 -2.03 -4.02 -16.83
N ALA A 43 -2.03 -3.47 -15.61
CA ALA A 43 -3.21 -3.41 -14.76
C ALA A 43 -4.34 -2.60 -15.39
N THR A 44 -4.02 -1.42 -15.94
CA THR A 44 -5.00 -0.56 -16.62
C THR A 44 -5.59 -1.25 -17.85
N THR A 45 -4.74 -1.94 -18.63
CA THR A 45 -5.18 -2.69 -19.83
C THR A 45 -6.08 -3.87 -19.48
N ALA A 46 -5.83 -4.53 -18.35
CA ALA A 46 -6.69 -5.58 -17.81
C ALA A 46 -8.01 -5.05 -17.22
N GLY A 47 -8.19 -3.73 -17.12
CA GLY A 47 -9.41 -3.10 -16.62
C GLY A 47 -9.47 -2.91 -15.10
N CYS A 48 -8.34 -3.05 -14.40
CA CYS A 48 -8.27 -2.79 -12.96
C CYS A 48 -8.50 -1.30 -12.65
N VAL A 49 -9.20 -1.02 -11.54
CA VAL A 49 -9.09 0.28 -10.88
C VAL A 49 -7.70 0.37 -10.25
N THR A 50 -6.92 1.40 -10.58
CA THR A 50 -5.54 1.52 -10.12
C THR A 50 -5.38 2.60 -9.06
N SER A 51 -4.51 2.32 -8.08
CA SER A 51 -3.94 3.29 -7.14
C SER A 51 -2.47 2.96 -6.93
N THR A 52 -1.73 3.80 -6.22
CA THR A 52 -0.30 3.61 -5.99
C THR A 52 0.04 3.53 -4.52
N TYR A 53 1.21 2.98 -4.20
CA TYR A 53 1.75 3.10 -2.86
C TYR A 53 3.21 3.54 -2.85
N HIS A 54 3.60 4.13 -1.72
CA HIS A 54 4.94 4.56 -1.40
C HIS A 54 5.38 3.87 -0.11
N PHE A 55 6.41 3.04 -0.17
CA PHE A 55 7.03 2.47 1.03
C PHE A 55 7.81 3.59 1.73
N LEU A 56 7.26 4.06 2.84
CA LEU A 56 7.82 5.16 3.61
C LEU A 56 8.96 4.65 4.49
N ARG A 57 10.18 5.11 4.20
CA ARG A 57 11.36 4.81 5.01
C ARG A 57 11.49 5.82 6.13
N ALA A 58 11.95 5.38 7.30
CA ALA A 58 12.20 6.29 8.41
C ALA A 58 13.39 7.20 8.05
N PRO A 59 13.39 8.50 8.43
CA PRO A 59 14.51 9.39 8.14
C PRO A 59 15.88 8.92 8.66
N SER A 60 15.87 8.13 9.73
CA SER A 60 17.07 7.48 10.28
C SER A 60 17.70 6.45 9.35
N GLU A 61 17.00 5.98 8.32
CA GLU A 61 17.52 5.10 7.26
C GLU A 61 18.28 5.87 6.17
N GLY A 62 18.34 7.21 6.26
CA GLY A 62 19.29 8.03 5.49
C GLY A 62 18.69 9.01 4.49
N THR A 63 17.36 9.09 4.36
CA THR A 63 16.70 10.08 3.49
C THR A 63 15.52 10.74 4.19
N THR A 64 15.37 12.05 4.07
CA THR A 64 14.24 12.77 4.67
C THR A 64 12.93 12.37 4.02
N VAL A 65 11.82 12.44 4.76
CA VAL A 65 10.48 12.18 4.21
C VAL A 65 10.22 13.05 2.98
N GLN A 66 10.52 14.35 3.05
CA GLN A 66 10.37 15.25 1.91
C GLN A 66 11.10 14.73 0.66
N ARG A 67 12.34 14.25 0.79
CA ARG A 67 13.10 13.75 -0.36
C ARG A 67 12.50 12.46 -0.93
N GLN A 68 11.95 11.60 -0.08
CA GLN A 68 11.26 10.39 -0.52
C GLN A 68 10.00 10.75 -1.34
N VAL A 69 9.21 11.72 -0.85
CA VAL A 69 8.01 12.22 -1.54
C VAL A 69 8.37 12.87 -2.88
N GLU A 70 9.41 13.71 -2.94
CA GLU A 70 9.89 14.29 -4.19
C GLU A 70 10.17 13.22 -5.25
N VAL A 71 10.87 12.14 -4.88
CA VAL A 71 11.18 11.04 -5.81
C VAL A 71 9.93 10.25 -6.19
N ALA A 72 8.99 10.05 -5.27
CA ALA A 72 7.71 9.42 -5.58
C ALA A 72 6.88 10.25 -6.58
N CYS A 73 6.85 11.58 -6.40
CA CYS A 73 6.18 12.50 -7.33
C CYS A 73 6.86 12.54 -8.71
N GLU A 74 8.19 12.42 -8.78
CA GLU A 74 8.91 12.28 -10.05
C GLU A 74 8.51 11.00 -10.82
N VAL A 75 8.20 9.90 -10.11
CA VAL A 75 7.68 8.65 -10.72
C VAL A 75 6.22 8.81 -11.15
N LEU A 76 5.42 9.57 -10.40
CA LEU A 76 4.00 9.79 -10.68
C LEU A 76 3.72 10.84 -11.76
N VAL A 77 4.71 11.59 -12.26
CA VAL A 77 4.52 12.84 -13.02
C VAL A 77 3.48 12.79 -14.15
N ASP A 78 3.35 11.66 -14.83
CA ASP A 78 2.42 11.46 -15.96
C ASP A 78 1.06 10.84 -15.55
N THR A 79 0.80 10.71 -14.25
CA THR A 79 -0.36 10.01 -13.67
C THR A 79 -0.92 10.76 -12.47
N GLN A 80 -2.24 10.75 -12.29
CA GLN A 80 -2.91 11.34 -11.11
C GLN A 80 -3.63 10.23 -10.34
N LEU A 81 -2.85 9.34 -9.73
CA LEU A 81 -3.38 8.21 -8.98
C LEU A 81 -3.28 8.48 -7.47
N PRO A 82 -4.29 8.07 -6.68
CA PRO A 82 -4.22 8.18 -5.22
C PRO A 82 -3.05 7.38 -4.64
N MET A 83 -2.39 7.94 -3.64
CA MET A 83 -1.26 7.35 -2.95
C MET A 83 -1.66 6.74 -1.61
N TRP A 84 -1.31 5.47 -1.41
CA TRP A 84 -1.25 4.84 -0.11
C TRP A 84 0.15 5.01 0.50
N LEU A 85 0.21 5.40 1.76
CA LEU A 85 1.47 5.41 2.50
C LEU A 85 1.66 4.05 3.17
N ASP A 86 2.66 3.31 2.75
CA ASP A 86 3.05 2.05 3.38
C ASP A 86 3.94 2.34 4.59
N VAL A 87 3.36 2.16 5.78
CA VAL A 87 3.90 2.54 7.09
C VAL A 87 4.36 1.28 7.81
N GLU A 88 5.52 0.76 7.41
CA GLU A 88 6.08 -0.45 8.00
C GLU A 88 7.62 -0.50 8.09
N SER A 89 8.31 0.64 7.90
CA SER A 89 9.78 0.71 7.98
C SER A 89 10.35 -0.06 9.18
N PRO A 90 11.32 -0.99 8.97
CA PRO A 90 11.83 -1.88 10.02
C PRO A 90 12.41 -1.18 11.24
N VAL A 91 12.98 0.01 11.07
CA VAL A 91 13.57 0.79 12.17
C VAL A 91 12.53 1.60 12.96
N GLY A 92 11.30 1.66 12.46
CA GLY A 92 10.18 2.34 13.07
C GLY A 92 10.01 3.78 12.59
N LEU A 93 8.82 4.08 12.06
CA LEU A 93 8.36 5.43 11.78
C LEU A 93 7.76 6.07 13.03
N THR A 94 7.77 7.39 13.08
CA THR A 94 7.00 8.19 14.04
C THR A 94 5.72 8.70 13.39
N LEU A 95 4.78 9.19 14.21
CA LEU A 95 3.58 9.87 13.69
C LEU A 95 3.95 11.11 12.86
N ASP A 96 4.99 11.82 13.26
CA ASP A 96 5.47 13.03 12.58
C ASP A 96 5.98 12.72 11.17
N ASP A 97 6.65 11.56 10.98
CA ASP A 97 7.09 11.11 9.66
C ASP A 97 5.89 10.88 8.73
N VAL A 98 4.82 10.25 9.24
CA VAL A 98 3.60 9.99 8.45
C VAL A 98 2.85 11.29 8.16
N HIS A 99 2.71 12.20 9.14
CA HIS A 99 2.13 13.53 8.92
C HIS A 99 2.90 14.31 7.87
N THR A 100 4.22 14.34 7.96
CA THR A 100 5.09 15.00 6.97
C THR A 100 4.88 14.43 5.58
N ALA A 101 4.76 13.09 5.45
CA ALA A 101 4.51 12.46 4.16
C ALA A 101 3.16 12.90 3.57
N VAL A 102 2.09 12.88 4.39
CA VAL A 102 0.76 13.34 3.96
C VAL A 102 0.79 14.79 3.50
N GLU A 103 1.42 15.68 4.27
CA GLU A 103 1.54 17.09 3.95
C GLU A 103 2.32 17.32 2.65
N CYS A 104 3.47 16.66 2.48
CA CYS A 104 4.29 16.79 1.28
C CYS A 104 3.57 16.29 0.03
N PHE A 105 2.91 15.13 0.08
CA PHE A 105 2.13 14.61 -1.06
C PHE A 105 0.98 15.54 -1.42
N THR A 106 0.22 16.00 -0.41
CA THR A 106 -0.91 16.91 -0.62
C THR A 106 -0.46 18.24 -1.23
N GLN A 107 0.67 18.80 -0.77
CA GLN A 107 1.24 20.02 -1.33
C GLN A 107 1.73 19.84 -2.78
N ALA A 108 2.18 18.63 -3.13
CA ALA A 108 2.53 18.26 -4.50
C ALA A 108 1.31 17.98 -5.39
N GLY A 109 0.08 18.08 -4.85
CA GLY A 109 -1.16 17.84 -5.59
C GLY A 109 -1.52 16.36 -5.74
N VAL A 110 -0.87 15.46 -4.98
CA VAL A 110 -1.18 14.04 -4.95
C VAL A 110 -2.17 13.76 -3.83
N GLU A 111 -3.31 13.15 -4.16
CA GLU A 111 -4.28 12.68 -3.15
C GLU A 111 -3.65 11.54 -2.33
N VAL A 112 -3.69 11.66 -1.01
CA VAL A 112 -3.34 10.55 -0.12
C VAL A 112 -4.62 9.79 0.25
N ALA A 113 -4.74 8.57 -0.25
CA ALA A 113 -5.89 7.70 0.01
C ALA A 113 -5.94 7.28 1.49
N GLY A 114 -4.79 7.01 2.09
CA GLY A 114 -4.72 6.45 3.42
C GLY A 114 -3.36 5.85 3.77
N VAL A 115 -3.34 5.06 4.84
CA VAL A 115 -2.16 4.33 5.29
C VAL A 115 -2.35 2.83 5.17
N TYR A 116 -1.29 2.15 4.76
CA TYR A 116 -1.12 0.72 4.93
C TYR A 116 -0.28 0.40 6.16
N THR A 117 -0.71 -0.59 6.93
CA THR A 117 0.03 -1.11 8.10
C THR A 117 -0.57 -2.44 8.54
N ASN A 118 0.14 -3.18 9.39
CA ASN A 118 -0.46 -4.17 10.28
C ASN A 118 -0.68 -3.61 11.70
N ALA A 119 -1.56 -4.23 12.48
CA ALA A 119 -1.92 -3.74 13.82
C ALA A 119 -0.78 -3.82 14.85
N TRP A 120 0.17 -4.74 14.67
CA TRP A 120 1.31 -4.88 15.58
C TRP A 120 2.28 -3.71 15.40
N TYR A 121 2.66 -3.43 14.14
CA TYR A 121 3.57 -2.34 13.79
C TYR A 121 3.04 -1.00 14.31
N TRP A 122 1.79 -0.71 13.97
CA TRP A 122 1.15 0.54 14.37
C TRP A 122 1.11 0.72 15.89
N ARG A 123 0.73 -0.31 16.65
CA ARG A 123 0.73 -0.21 18.12
C ARG A 123 2.13 -0.02 18.69
N ARG A 124 3.12 -0.66 18.09
CA ARG A 124 4.52 -0.57 18.53
C ARG A 124 5.10 0.82 18.31
N HIS A 125 4.79 1.45 17.19
CA HIS A 125 5.46 2.68 16.73
C HIS A 125 4.59 3.95 16.89
N MET A 126 3.27 3.81 16.76
CA MET A 126 2.29 4.90 16.82
C MET A 126 1.44 4.87 18.11
N GLY A 127 1.60 3.84 18.94
CA GLY A 127 0.88 3.72 20.21
C GLY A 127 -0.64 3.59 20.05
N LEU A 128 -1.38 4.50 20.68
CA LEU A 128 -2.85 4.53 20.66
C LEU A 128 -3.43 5.49 19.61
N ALA A 129 -2.59 6.09 18.77
CA ALA A 129 -3.07 6.97 17.71
C ALA A 129 -3.96 6.20 16.72
N SER A 130 -4.99 6.86 16.21
CA SER A 130 -5.89 6.25 15.22
C SER A 130 -5.29 6.38 13.82
N PRO A 131 -5.16 5.31 13.03
CA PRO A 131 -4.77 5.40 11.61
C PRO A 131 -5.71 6.28 10.78
N ALA A 132 -6.97 6.41 11.20
CA ALA A 132 -7.98 7.19 10.49
C ALA A 132 -7.67 8.69 10.39
N GLN A 133 -6.68 9.20 11.14
CA GLN A 133 -6.23 10.59 10.99
C GLN A 133 -5.48 10.84 9.68
N PHE A 134 -5.12 9.79 8.95
CA PHE A 134 -4.35 9.85 7.70
C PHE A 134 -5.16 9.45 6.45
N GLY A 135 -6.49 9.34 6.57
CA GLY A 135 -7.37 8.88 5.50
C GLY A 135 -7.92 7.48 5.76
N GLU A 136 -8.09 6.71 4.69
CA GLU A 136 -8.57 5.33 4.78
C GLU A 136 -7.50 4.39 5.36
N LEU A 137 -7.95 3.21 5.80
CA LEU A 137 -7.05 2.17 6.29
C LEU A 137 -6.98 1.01 5.31
N TRP A 138 -5.79 0.73 4.83
CA TRP A 138 -5.42 -0.53 4.19
C TRP A 138 -4.74 -1.41 5.24
N LEU A 139 -5.41 -2.47 5.70
CA LEU A 139 -4.93 -3.27 6.83
C LEU A 139 -4.39 -4.61 6.35
N ALA A 140 -3.12 -4.89 6.69
CA ALA A 140 -2.59 -6.26 6.68
C ALA A 140 -3.09 -7.05 7.89
N HIS A 141 -3.83 -8.13 7.61
CA HIS A 141 -4.35 -9.03 8.64
C HIS A 141 -4.51 -10.45 8.08
N TRP A 142 -3.47 -11.27 8.20
CA TRP A 142 -3.41 -12.56 7.50
C TRP A 142 -3.93 -13.76 8.30
N GLY A 143 -4.24 -13.60 9.59
CA GLY A 143 -4.49 -14.75 10.47
C GLY A 143 -3.26 -15.68 10.54
N ASP A 144 -3.41 -16.94 10.14
CA ASP A 144 -2.29 -17.88 9.97
C ASP A 144 -1.61 -17.79 8.59
N ASN A 145 -2.09 -16.90 7.73
CA ASN A 145 -1.61 -16.63 6.38
C ASN A 145 -1.73 -17.84 5.42
N THR A 146 -2.74 -18.69 5.62
CA THR A 146 -2.98 -19.87 4.75
C THR A 146 -4.10 -19.66 3.73
N VAL A 147 -4.98 -18.68 3.92
CA VAL A 147 -6.14 -18.42 3.07
C VAL A 147 -5.75 -17.61 1.84
N THR A 148 -5.91 -18.17 0.65
CA THR A 148 -5.61 -17.52 -0.64
C THR A 148 -6.84 -17.30 -1.53
N ASP A 149 -8.00 -17.78 -1.10
CA ASP A 149 -9.28 -17.64 -1.81
C ASP A 149 -10.20 -16.68 -1.05
N PRO A 150 -10.61 -15.54 -1.65
CA PRO A 150 -11.54 -14.59 -1.03
C PRO A 150 -12.84 -15.21 -0.53
N ALA A 151 -13.32 -16.31 -1.14
CA ALA A 151 -14.55 -16.98 -0.73
C ALA A 151 -14.43 -17.65 0.65
N GLN A 152 -13.21 -17.89 1.13
CA GLN A 152 -12.92 -18.51 2.42
C GLN A 152 -12.67 -17.49 3.54
N LEU A 153 -12.80 -16.20 3.24
CA LEU A 153 -12.57 -15.14 4.23
C LEU A 153 -13.64 -15.15 5.32
N GLY A 154 -13.16 -14.96 6.54
CA GLY A 154 -14.01 -14.79 7.71
C GLY A 154 -14.56 -13.37 7.84
N LYS A 155 -14.83 -12.98 9.09
CA LYS A 155 -15.31 -11.63 9.39
C LYS A 155 -14.25 -10.59 9.02
N TRP A 156 -14.72 -9.49 8.42
CA TRP A 156 -13.90 -8.32 8.14
C TRP A 156 -13.12 -7.87 9.39
N PRO A 157 -11.80 -7.68 9.30
CA PRO A 157 -10.97 -7.43 10.47
C PRO A 157 -11.25 -6.03 11.02
N ARG A 158 -11.29 -5.94 12.35
CA ARG A 158 -11.37 -4.66 13.06
C ARG A 158 -10.61 -4.74 14.37
N PRO A 159 -9.28 -4.62 14.34
CA PRO A 159 -8.47 -4.62 15.55
C PRO A 159 -8.93 -3.52 16.51
N LEU A 160 -8.85 -3.79 17.82
CA LEU A 160 -9.19 -2.78 18.82
C LEU A 160 -8.37 -1.49 18.61
N GLY A 161 -9.07 -0.36 18.54
CA GLY A 161 -8.48 0.97 18.32
C GLY A 161 -8.35 1.37 16.84
N PHE A 162 -8.74 0.50 15.90
CA PHE A 162 -8.63 0.77 14.47
C PHE A 162 -10.02 1.06 13.88
N PRO A 163 -10.10 1.92 12.84
CA PRO A 163 -11.28 1.99 12.00
C PRO A 163 -11.51 0.64 11.31
N GLU A 164 -12.71 0.46 10.76
CA GLU A 164 -12.91 -0.63 9.80
C GLU A 164 -12.04 -0.32 8.56
N PRO A 165 -11.20 -1.25 8.08
CA PRO A 165 -10.35 -0.99 6.93
C PRO A 165 -11.16 -0.91 5.64
N ALA A 166 -10.79 0.00 4.75
CA ALA A 166 -11.33 0.09 3.39
C ALA A 166 -10.78 -1.02 2.49
N VAL A 167 -9.50 -1.38 2.69
CA VAL A 167 -8.81 -2.47 2.00
C VAL A 167 -8.23 -3.42 3.04
N TRP A 168 -8.40 -4.71 2.84
CA TRP A 168 -7.84 -5.76 3.68
C TRP A 168 -6.89 -6.62 2.86
N GLN A 169 -5.59 -6.53 3.16
CA GLN A 169 -4.60 -7.49 2.68
C GLN A 169 -4.70 -8.76 3.54
N PHE A 170 -5.30 -9.80 2.98
CA PHE A 170 -5.69 -10.99 3.73
C PHE A 170 -4.68 -12.12 3.60
N THR A 171 -3.78 -12.06 2.62
CA THR A 171 -2.62 -12.96 2.55
C THR A 171 -1.47 -12.33 1.79
N SER A 172 -0.26 -12.76 2.14
CA SER A 172 0.97 -12.49 1.40
C SER A 172 1.46 -13.74 0.62
N ARG A 173 0.57 -14.72 0.40
CA ARG A 173 0.90 -16.03 -0.18
C ARG A 173 0.03 -16.36 -1.39
N GLY A 174 -0.59 -15.36 -2.00
CA GLY A 174 -1.27 -15.55 -3.28
C GLY A 174 -0.30 -16.05 -4.34
N ARG A 175 -0.84 -16.74 -5.35
CA ARG A 175 -0.05 -17.15 -6.51
C ARG A 175 -0.88 -17.09 -7.79
N VAL A 176 -0.41 -16.33 -8.77
CA VAL A 176 -1.02 -16.22 -10.10
C VAL A 176 0.06 -16.44 -11.14
N GLY A 177 -0.17 -17.35 -12.10
CA GLY A 177 0.81 -17.65 -13.14
C GLY A 177 2.19 -18.10 -12.62
N GLY A 178 2.26 -18.61 -11.39
CA GLY A 178 3.53 -18.96 -10.72
C GLY A 178 4.19 -17.84 -9.92
N ILE A 179 3.74 -16.58 -10.07
CA ILE A 179 4.24 -15.41 -9.34
C ILE A 179 3.55 -15.30 -7.98
N GLU A 180 4.33 -15.12 -6.92
CA GLU A 180 3.80 -14.81 -5.57
C GLU A 180 3.32 -13.36 -5.51
N VAL A 181 2.15 -13.16 -4.92
CA VAL A 181 1.51 -11.84 -4.84
C VAL A 181 0.68 -11.71 -3.58
N ASP A 182 0.59 -10.47 -3.08
CA ASP A 182 -0.24 -10.11 -1.95
C ASP A 182 -1.69 -9.89 -2.43
N LEU A 183 -2.64 -10.49 -1.72
CA LEU A 183 -4.04 -10.49 -2.11
C LEU A 183 -4.88 -9.64 -1.18
N ASN A 184 -5.78 -8.86 -1.79
CA ASN A 184 -6.57 -7.85 -1.13
C ASN A 184 -8.06 -8.02 -1.44
N VAL A 185 -8.88 -7.61 -0.48
CA VAL A 185 -10.30 -7.33 -0.72
C VAL A 185 -10.63 -5.91 -0.30
N ALA A 186 -11.52 -5.26 -1.06
CA ALA A 186 -11.98 -3.90 -0.77
C ALA A 186 -13.51 -3.81 -0.73
N ARG A 187 -14.02 -2.85 0.03
CA ARG A 187 -15.45 -2.50 0.09
C ARG A 187 -15.80 -1.34 -0.83
#